data_AF-A0A523JUI9-F1
#
_entry.id   AF-A0A523JUI9-F1
#
_cell.length_a   1.000
_cell.length_b   1.000
_cell.length_c   1.000
_cell.angle_alpha   90.00
_cell.angle_beta   90.00
_cell.angle_gamma   90.00
#
_symmetry.space_group_name_H-M   'P 1'
#
loop_
_entity.id
_entity.type
_entity.pdbx_description
1 polymer ?
#
loop_
_entity_poly.entity_id
_entity_poly.type
_entity_poly.pdbx_seq_one_letter_code
_entity_poly.pdbx_strand_id
1 'polypeptide(L)'
;MSRPPSRSPNSAPERKPALQRLQKIIAAAGVCSRRHAEDLLRAGRVTVNGEVATLGASADPVHDVVAVDGEPLERQPLRYWMLNKPRGVITTSHDPEERQTVLDFIPDQRLRLFPVGRLDRETEGLVLLTNDGALAQKILHPSHETEREYRVTARGRVTPEDLQRLSEGIELEDGRTALASTGSARYDARVDATRFTLTLVEGRKRQIRRALEVLGHPVMRLLRVRLGSLELGRLRKGEARELNSRERRALLRIRDEKGGKGAKDA
;
A
#
# COMPACT_ATOMS: atom_id res chain seq x y z
N MET A 1 -15.41 65.31 25.56
CA MET A 1 -14.98 63.94 25.90
C MET A 1 -15.70 62.99 24.96
N SER A 2 -15.03 62.51 23.90
CA SER A 2 -15.64 61.59 22.92
C SER A 2 -14.75 60.36 22.80
N ARG A 3 -15.24 59.21 23.29
CA ARG A 3 -14.57 57.92 23.13
C ARG A 3 -14.70 57.48 21.66
N PRO A 4 -13.63 57.03 20.99
CA PRO A 4 -13.74 56.44 19.66
C PRO A 4 -14.43 55.06 19.73
N PRO A 5 -15.07 54.62 18.64
CA PRO A 5 -15.82 53.36 18.61
C PRO A 5 -14.87 52.15 18.74
N SER A 6 -15.32 51.17 19.53
CA SER A 6 -14.65 49.90 19.74
C SER A 6 -14.50 49.12 18.44
N ARG A 7 -13.26 48.79 18.06
CA ARG A 7 -13.00 47.76 17.05
C ARG A 7 -13.43 46.40 17.61
N SER A 8 -14.36 45.75 16.94
CA SER A 8 -14.76 44.35 17.20
C SER A 8 -13.53 43.43 17.12
N PRO A 9 -13.32 42.50 18.07
CA PRO A 9 -12.20 41.59 18.01
C PRO A 9 -12.53 40.40 17.09
N ASN A 10 -11.63 40.19 16.12
CA ASN A 10 -11.12 38.87 15.77
C ASN A 10 -12.11 37.86 15.17
N SER A 11 -12.41 37.97 13.87
CA SER A 11 -12.81 36.79 13.09
C SER A 11 -11.61 35.87 12.99
N ALA A 12 -11.68 34.72 13.67
CA ALA A 12 -10.73 33.63 13.47
C ALA A 12 -10.68 33.31 11.95
N PRO A 13 -9.50 33.01 11.38
CA PRO A 13 -9.41 32.71 9.96
C PRO A 13 -10.30 31.50 9.66
N GLU A 14 -11.31 31.69 8.80
CA GLU A 14 -12.15 30.60 8.27
C GLU A 14 -11.22 29.52 7.71
N ARG A 15 -11.18 28.37 8.39
CA ARG A 15 -10.49 27.20 7.86
C ARG A 15 -11.22 26.83 6.57
N LYS A 16 -10.56 26.97 5.43
CA LYS A 16 -11.05 26.40 4.16
C LYS A 16 -11.42 24.93 4.42
N PRO A 17 -12.67 24.51 4.14
CA PRO A 17 -13.06 23.13 4.35
C PRO A 17 -12.15 22.23 3.54
N ALA A 18 -11.59 21.21 4.18
CA ALA A 18 -10.73 20.24 3.53
C ALA A 18 -11.64 19.24 2.79
N LEU A 19 -12.25 19.72 1.70
CA LEU A 19 -13.20 18.95 0.91
C LEU A 19 -12.56 17.67 0.39
N GLN A 20 -13.27 16.57 0.58
CA GLN A 20 -12.87 15.26 0.10
C GLN A 20 -13.96 14.69 -0.82
N ARG A 21 -13.54 14.12 -1.95
CA ARG A 21 -14.39 13.38 -2.88
C ARG A 21 -15.25 12.34 -2.12
N LEU A 22 -16.56 12.32 -2.37
CA LEU A 22 -17.50 11.45 -1.65
C LEU A 22 -17.14 9.97 -1.75
N GLN A 23 -16.72 9.48 -2.91
CA GLN A 23 -16.32 8.08 -3.05
C GLN A 23 -15.14 7.69 -2.15
N LYS A 24 -14.29 8.66 -1.76
CA LYS A 24 -13.20 8.45 -0.79
C LYS A 24 -13.74 8.44 0.65
N ILE A 25 -14.72 9.29 0.96
CA ILE A 25 -15.39 9.31 2.29
C ILE A 25 -16.14 7.99 2.51
N ILE A 26 -16.98 7.58 1.55
CA ILE A 26 -17.77 6.34 1.59
C ILE A 26 -16.85 5.11 1.75
N ALA A 27 -15.75 5.05 1.00
CA ALA A 27 -14.80 3.95 1.12
C ALA A 27 -14.07 3.92 2.47
N ALA A 28 -13.77 5.09 3.06
CA ALA A 28 -13.14 5.20 4.37
C ALA A 28 -14.09 4.84 5.52
N ALA A 29 -15.40 5.04 5.35
CA ALA A 29 -16.44 4.55 6.24
C ALA A 29 -16.66 3.03 6.12
N GLY A 30 -15.98 2.36 5.17
CA GLY A 30 -15.99 0.91 5.01
C GLY A 30 -17.20 0.35 4.27
N VAL A 31 -18.09 1.20 3.73
CA VAL A 31 -19.31 0.78 3.01
C VAL A 31 -18.98 -0.06 1.79
N CYS A 32 -18.08 0.42 0.93
CA CYS A 32 -17.71 -0.30 -0.28
C CYS A 32 -16.37 0.19 -0.86
N SER A 33 -16.01 -0.30 -2.05
CA SER A 33 -14.85 0.23 -2.79
C SER A 33 -15.14 1.63 -3.33
N ARG A 34 -14.10 2.41 -3.64
CA ARG A 34 -14.27 3.73 -4.28
C ARG A 34 -15.05 3.66 -5.59
N ARG A 35 -14.85 2.61 -6.40
CA ARG A 35 -15.58 2.42 -7.67
C ARG A 35 -17.05 2.12 -7.43
N HIS A 36 -17.33 1.24 -6.48
CA HIS A 36 -18.71 0.93 -6.14
C HIS A 36 -19.43 2.12 -5.50
N ALA A 37 -18.71 2.96 -4.76
CA ALA A 37 -19.26 4.21 -4.25
C ALA A 37 -19.65 5.18 -5.37
N GLU A 38 -18.98 5.15 -6.53
CA GLU A 38 -19.40 5.90 -7.71
C GLU A 38 -20.70 5.35 -8.31
N ASP A 39 -20.93 4.03 -8.25
CA ASP A 39 -22.19 3.41 -8.68
C ASP A 39 -23.35 3.82 -7.76
N LEU A 40 -23.11 3.87 -6.43
CA LEU A 40 -24.09 4.36 -5.46
C LEU A 40 -24.45 5.84 -5.71
N LEU A 41 -23.44 6.68 -6.02
CA LEU A 41 -23.66 8.08 -6.39
C LEU A 41 -24.47 8.21 -7.68
N ARG A 42 -24.18 7.40 -8.71
CA ARG A 42 -24.96 7.38 -9.97
C ARG A 42 -26.41 6.95 -9.74
N ALA A 43 -26.63 6.04 -8.79
CA ALA A 43 -27.96 5.56 -8.43
C ALA A 43 -28.75 6.52 -7.52
N GLY A 44 -28.19 7.68 -7.15
CA GLY A 44 -28.85 8.63 -6.26
C GLY A 44 -29.02 8.14 -4.81
N ARG A 45 -28.23 7.14 -4.40
CA ARG A 45 -28.32 6.49 -3.08
C ARG A 45 -27.49 7.19 -1.99
N VAL A 46 -26.80 8.26 -2.34
CA VAL A 46 -25.90 8.99 -1.43
C VAL A 46 -26.45 10.39 -1.22
N THR A 47 -26.53 10.81 0.04
CA THR A 47 -26.90 12.19 0.39
C THR A 47 -25.79 12.88 1.17
N VAL A 48 -25.74 14.20 1.05
CA VAL A 48 -24.91 15.10 1.87
C VAL A 48 -25.83 16.12 2.50
N ASN A 49 -25.89 16.16 3.82
CA ASN A 49 -26.79 17.05 4.58
C ASN A 49 -28.27 16.94 4.13
N GLY A 50 -28.70 15.74 3.71
CA GLY A 50 -30.06 15.46 3.25
C GLY A 50 -30.30 15.64 1.74
N GLU A 51 -29.35 16.22 1.00
CA GLU A 51 -29.48 16.42 -0.45
C GLU A 51 -28.78 15.32 -1.24
N VAL A 52 -29.41 14.83 -2.32
CA VAL A 52 -28.84 13.77 -3.17
C VAL A 52 -27.58 14.27 -3.87
N ALA A 53 -26.48 13.55 -3.67
CA ALA A 53 -25.19 13.87 -4.26
C ALA A 53 -24.92 13.09 -5.54
N THR A 54 -24.20 13.70 -6.47
CA THR A 54 -23.87 13.13 -7.78
C THR A 54 -22.39 12.78 -7.91
N LEU A 55 -22.05 12.06 -8.99
CA LEU A 55 -20.68 11.68 -9.28
C LEU A 55 -19.77 12.92 -9.37
N GLY A 56 -18.69 12.91 -8.58
CA GLY A 56 -17.74 14.03 -8.50
C GLY A 56 -17.99 14.99 -7.34
N ALA A 57 -19.11 14.88 -6.62
CA ALA A 57 -19.34 15.67 -5.42
C ALA A 57 -18.26 15.44 -4.35
N SER A 58 -18.04 16.46 -3.51
CA SER A 58 -17.10 16.45 -2.40
C SER A 58 -17.80 17.02 -1.16
N ALA A 59 -17.40 16.55 0.02
CA ALA A 59 -17.93 17.00 1.29
C ALA A 59 -16.79 17.17 2.30
N ASP A 60 -17.02 17.96 3.34
CA ASP A 60 -16.16 18.02 4.51
C ASP A 60 -16.44 16.79 5.40
N PRO A 61 -15.50 15.84 5.54
CA PRO A 61 -15.74 14.62 6.31
C PRO A 61 -15.83 14.86 7.83
N VAL A 62 -15.61 16.09 8.32
CA VAL A 62 -15.72 16.47 9.74
C VAL A 62 -17.07 17.14 10.01
N HIS A 63 -17.55 17.96 9.08
CA HIS A 63 -18.71 18.84 9.32
C HIS A 63 -19.97 18.41 8.56
N ASP A 64 -19.82 17.77 7.39
CA ASP A 64 -20.96 17.34 6.60
C ASP A 64 -21.42 15.93 7.00
N VAL A 65 -22.74 15.75 7.03
CA VAL A 65 -23.38 14.45 7.23
C VAL A 65 -23.55 13.78 5.88
N VAL A 66 -22.68 12.82 5.58
CA VAL A 66 -22.82 11.95 4.41
C VAL A 66 -23.62 10.72 4.82
N ALA A 67 -24.65 10.37 4.07
CA ALA A 67 -25.42 9.15 4.28
C ALA A 67 -25.52 8.30 3.01
N VAL A 68 -25.65 6.99 3.17
CA VAL A 68 -25.90 6.04 2.09
C VAL A 68 -27.19 5.30 2.44
N ASP A 69 -28.17 5.33 1.55
CA ASP A 69 -29.51 4.74 1.78
C ASP A 69 -30.21 5.25 3.05
N GLY A 70 -29.95 6.51 3.41
CA GLY A 70 -30.52 7.14 4.61
C GLY A 70 -29.71 6.90 5.89
N GLU A 71 -28.72 6.01 5.87
CA GLU A 71 -27.86 5.73 7.03
C GLU A 71 -26.61 6.63 7.04
N PRO A 72 -26.43 7.48 8.08
CA PRO A 72 -25.25 8.33 8.20
C PRO A 72 -23.95 7.51 8.31
N LEU A 73 -22.91 7.99 7.65
CA LEU A 73 -21.60 7.34 7.66
C LEU A 73 -20.84 7.64 8.96
N GLU A 74 -20.40 6.58 9.62
CA GLU A 74 -19.49 6.67 10.74
C GLU A 74 -18.02 6.52 10.32
N ARG A 75 -17.13 7.22 11.03
CA ARG A 75 -15.69 7.07 10.82
C ARG A 75 -15.20 5.77 11.46
N GLN A 76 -14.62 4.91 10.64
CA GLN A 76 -13.95 3.71 11.15
C GLN A 76 -12.57 4.05 11.75
N PRO A 77 -12.18 3.38 12.84
CA PRO A 77 -10.85 3.58 13.38
C PRO A 77 -9.80 2.93 12.46
N LEU A 78 -8.66 3.59 12.30
CA LEU A 78 -7.60 3.08 11.42
C LEU A 78 -6.98 1.81 11.99
N ARG A 79 -6.77 0.82 11.12
CA ARG A 79 -6.15 -0.47 11.44
C ARG A 79 -5.05 -0.79 10.45
N TYR A 80 -4.03 -1.47 10.96
CA TYR A 80 -2.85 -1.88 10.19
C TYR A 80 -2.50 -3.29 10.60
N TRP A 81 -2.54 -4.20 9.65
CA TRP A 81 -2.25 -5.61 9.82
C TRP A 81 -1.06 -5.98 8.95
N MET A 82 -0.23 -6.88 9.45
CA MET A 82 0.73 -7.57 8.61
C MET A 82 0.37 -9.05 8.51
N LEU A 83 0.50 -9.59 7.31
CA LEU A 83 0.30 -10.99 6.99
C LEU A 83 1.60 -11.54 6.40
N ASN A 84 2.01 -12.72 6.86
CA ASN A 84 2.96 -13.54 6.12
C ASN A 84 2.21 -14.37 5.08
N LYS A 85 2.00 -13.79 3.90
CA LYS A 85 1.18 -14.38 2.84
C LYS A 85 1.76 -15.73 2.40
N PRO A 86 0.98 -16.82 2.43
CA PRO A 86 1.42 -18.08 1.88
C PRO A 86 1.38 -18.09 0.34
N ARG A 87 2.17 -18.98 -0.26
CA ARG A 87 2.10 -19.29 -1.69
C ARG A 87 0.71 -19.82 -2.04
N GLY A 88 0.17 -19.45 -3.21
CA GLY A 88 -1.14 -19.89 -3.70
C GLY A 88 -2.28 -18.90 -3.43
N VAL A 89 -2.11 -18.00 -2.45
CA VAL A 89 -3.13 -17.00 -2.08
C VAL A 89 -3.12 -15.79 -3.02
N ILE A 90 -4.29 -15.22 -3.30
CA ILE A 90 -4.46 -14.03 -4.15
C ILE A 90 -4.38 -12.74 -3.31
N THR A 91 -3.58 -11.77 -3.77
CA THR A 91 -3.51 -10.44 -3.14
C THR A 91 -4.55 -9.49 -3.73
N THR A 92 -5.80 -9.62 -3.29
CA THR A 92 -6.94 -8.79 -3.71
C THR A 92 -7.93 -8.58 -2.56
N SER A 93 -8.78 -7.56 -2.65
CA SER A 93 -9.93 -7.37 -1.75
C SER A 93 -11.18 -8.13 -2.20
N HIS A 94 -11.23 -8.56 -3.46
CA HIS A 94 -12.33 -9.35 -4.03
C HIS A 94 -11.77 -10.19 -5.18
N ASP A 95 -12.08 -11.48 -5.18
CA ASP A 95 -11.70 -12.42 -6.24
C ASP A 95 -12.97 -13.01 -6.88
N PRO A 96 -13.26 -12.73 -8.16
CA PRO A 96 -14.44 -13.26 -8.84
C PRO A 96 -14.46 -14.78 -9.00
N GLU A 97 -13.30 -15.42 -8.91
CA GLU A 97 -13.14 -16.88 -8.98
C GLU A 97 -13.19 -17.54 -7.59
N GLU A 98 -13.51 -16.78 -6.54
CA GLU A 98 -13.65 -17.26 -5.15
C GLU A 98 -12.43 -18.01 -4.61
N ARG A 99 -11.22 -17.69 -5.11
CA ARG A 99 -9.97 -18.26 -4.60
C ARG A 99 -9.62 -17.60 -3.28
N GLN A 100 -8.89 -18.34 -2.44
CA GLN A 100 -8.42 -17.83 -1.16
C GLN A 100 -7.61 -16.53 -1.33
N THR A 101 -8.00 -15.50 -0.57
CA THR A 101 -7.41 -14.17 -0.60
C THR A 101 -6.65 -13.85 0.69
N VAL A 102 -5.88 -12.77 0.66
CA VAL A 102 -5.19 -12.25 1.84
C VAL A 102 -6.13 -11.82 2.97
N LEU A 103 -7.41 -11.55 2.68
CA LEU A 103 -8.39 -11.15 3.70
C LEU A 103 -8.88 -12.34 4.53
N ASP A 104 -8.81 -13.56 3.99
CA ASP A 104 -9.26 -14.78 4.70
C ASP A 104 -8.38 -15.12 5.92
N PHE A 105 -7.20 -14.48 6.02
CA PHE A 105 -6.28 -14.64 7.14
C PHE A 105 -6.50 -13.62 8.25
N ILE A 106 -7.40 -12.65 8.07
CA ILE A 106 -7.69 -11.63 9.07
C ILE A 106 -8.87 -12.10 9.93
N PRO A 107 -8.69 -12.25 11.26
CA PRO A 107 -9.72 -12.78 12.13
C PRO A 107 -10.90 -11.80 12.31
N ASP A 108 -10.66 -10.49 12.26
CA ASP A 108 -11.70 -9.48 12.36
C ASP A 108 -12.07 -8.92 10.98
N GLN A 109 -13.18 -9.40 10.43
CA GLN A 109 -13.71 -8.97 9.14
C GLN A 109 -14.72 -7.81 9.25
N ARG A 110 -14.98 -7.28 10.47
CA ARG A 110 -15.90 -6.15 10.65
C ARG A 110 -15.39 -4.86 10.00
N LEU A 111 -14.07 -4.74 9.85
CA LEU A 111 -13.44 -3.59 9.22
C LEU A 111 -13.00 -3.93 7.80
N ARG A 112 -13.33 -3.04 6.86
CA ARG A 112 -13.02 -3.23 5.45
C ARG A 112 -11.55 -2.92 5.14
N LEU A 113 -10.68 -3.90 5.36
CA LEU A 113 -9.26 -3.81 5.01
C LEU A 113 -9.01 -4.06 3.52
N PHE A 114 -7.90 -3.55 3.02
CA PHE A 114 -7.38 -3.85 1.69
C PHE A 114 -5.85 -3.98 1.72
N PRO A 115 -5.25 -4.78 0.82
CA PRO A 115 -3.81 -4.93 0.76
C PRO A 115 -3.12 -3.66 0.22
N VAL A 116 -1.99 -3.31 0.82
CA VAL A 116 -1.10 -2.24 0.34
C VAL A 116 -0.13 -2.84 -0.68
N GLY A 117 -0.49 -2.67 -1.95
CA GLY A 117 0.22 -3.25 -3.08
C GLY A 117 -0.13 -4.72 -3.27
N ARG A 118 0.61 -5.39 -4.15
CA ARG A 118 0.34 -6.78 -4.51
C ARG A 118 1.58 -7.63 -4.45
N LEU A 119 1.41 -8.86 -3.98
CA LEU A 119 2.33 -9.96 -4.25
C LEU A 119 1.68 -10.91 -5.24
N ASP A 120 2.44 -11.43 -6.19
CA ASP A 120 1.97 -12.48 -7.10
C ASP A 120 1.48 -13.70 -6.29
N ARG A 121 0.59 -14.50 -6.89
CA ARG A 121 0.07 -15.74 -6.28
C ARG A 121 1.19 -16.65 -5.76
N GLU A 122 2.24 -16.79 -6.55
CA GLU A 122 3.39 -17.65 -6.27
C GLU A 122 4.44 -17.01 -5.35
N THR A 123 4.23 -15.75 -4.94
CA THR A 123 5.15 -15.02 -4.07
C THR A 123 4.61 -15.02 -2.64
N GLU A 124 5.53 -15.24 -1.69
CA GLU A 124 5.26 -15.35 -0.26
C GLU A 124 5.68 -14.07 0.47
N GLY A 125 5.23 -13.94 1.73
CA GLY A 125 5.84 -13.01 2.68
C GLY A 125 4.98 -11.80 3.02
N LEU A 126 5.64 -10.75 3.48
CA LEU A 126 5.02 -9.61 4.13
C LEU A 126 4.02 -8.90 3.21
N VAL A 127 2.76 -8.86 3.61
CA VAL A 127 1.71 -8.01 3.05
C VAL A 127 1.16 -7.13 4.16
N LEU A 128 1.15 -5.81 3.93
CA LEU A 128 0.45 -4.85 4.79
C LEU A 128 -1.01 -4.77 4.35
N LEU A 129 -1.96 -4.84 5.28
CA LEU A 129 -3.37 -4.61 5.06
C LEU A 129 -3.85 -3.46 5.93
N THR A 130 -4.67 -2.56 5.39
CA THR A 130 -5.17 -1.39 6.12
C THR A 130 -6.50 -0.91 5.56
N ASN A 131 -7.21 -0.08 6.33
CA ASN A 131 -8.29 0.79 5.86
C ASN A 131 -7.82 2.25 5.63
N ASP A 132 -6.54 2.58 5.89
CA ASP A 132 -5.96 3.90 5.61
C ASP A 132 -5.52 4.02 4.14
N GLY A 133 -6.42 4.51 3.29
CA GLY A 133 -6.15 4.72 1.87
C GLY A 133 -5.08 5.78 1.60
N ALA A 134 -4.91 6.77 2.48
CA ALA A 134 -3.92 7.81 2.31
C ALA A 134 -2.51 7.28 2.53
N LEU A 135 -2.32 6.49 3.60
CA LEU A 135 -1.05 5.82 3.86
C LEU A 135 -0.70 4.80 2.77
N ALA A 136 -1.68 3.99 2.36
CA ALA A 136 -1.47 3.01 1.30
C ALA A 136 -1.02 3.68 -0.01
N GLN A 137 -1.64 4.80 -0.39
CA GLN A 137 -1.24 5.56 -1.56
C GLN A 137 0.21 6.04 -1.44
N LYS A 138 0.63 6.58 -0.28
CA LYS A 138 2.00 7.03 -0.07
C LYS A 138 3.03 5.90 -0.20
N ILE A 139 2.77 4.76 0.42
CA ILE A 139 3.66 3.58 0.36
C ILE A 139 3.83 3.06 -1.07
N LEU A 140 2.78 3.17 -1.90
CA LEU A 140 2.79 2.68 -3.28
C LEU A 140 3.25 3.71 -4.30
N HIS A 141 3.24 4.99 -3.96
CA HIS A 141 3.61 6.03 -4.89
C HIS A 141 5.12 5.95 -5.20
N PRO A 142 5.52 5.98 -6.49
CA PRO A 142 6.93 5.84 -6.88
C PRO A 142 7.87 6.87 -6.22
N SER A 143 7.40 8.10 -6.01
CA SER A 143 8.22 9.19 -5.43
C SER A 143 8.66 8.96 -3.97
N HIS A 144 8.06 7.99 -3.28
CA HIS A 144 8.42 7.68 -1.90
C HIS A 144 9.46 6.56 -1.80
N GLU A 145 9.89 5.99 -2.94
CA GLU A 145 10.98 5.02 -3.06
C GLU A 145 10.96 3.95 -1.96
N THR A 146 9.76 3.51 -1.56
CA THR A 146 9.64 2.65 -0.39
C THR A 146 10.31 1.32 -0.71
N GLU A 147 11.38 1.01 0.00
CA GLU A 147 12.15 -0.21 -0.22
C GLU A 147 11.31 -1.47 0.05
N ARG A 148 11.53 -2.48 -0.79
CA ARG A 148 11.03 -3.84 -0.59
C ARG A 148 12.21 -4.79 -0.67
N GLU A 149 12.42 -5.55 0.40
CA GLU A 149 13.49 -6.55 0.46
C GLU A 149 12.90 -7.95 0.32
N TYR A 150 13.55 -8.75 -0.52
CA TYR A 150 13.17 -10.11 -0.84
C TYR A 150 14.31 -11.07 -0.53
N ARG A 151 13.97 -12.22 0.03
CA ARG A 151 14.82 -13.41 -0.03
C ARG A 151 14.48 -14.17 -1.30
N VAL A 152 15.48 -14.34 -2.16
CA VAL A 152 15.36 -14.97 -3.46
C VAL A 152 16.04 -16.34 -3.42
N THR A 153 15.40 -17.33 -4.02
CA THR A 153 16.03 -18.60 -4.39
C THR A 153 15.86 -18.78 -5.89
N ALA A 154 16.98 -18.75 -6.62
CA ALA A 154 17.03 -18.85 -8.07
C ALA A 154 17.74 -20.16 -8.48
N ARG A 155 17.35 -20.72 -9.62
CA ARG A 155 17.97 -21.95 -10.16
C ARG A 155 19.40 -21.68 -10.64
N GLY A 156 20.26 -22.66 -10.47
CA GLY A 156 21.64 -22.61 -10.95
C GLY A 156 22.52 -21.71 -10.09
N ARG A 157 23.74 -21.51 -10.59
CA ARG A 157 24.75 -20.68 -9.95
C ARG A 157 24.66 -19.23 -10.44
N VAL A 158 23.96 -18.38 -9.69
CA VAL A 158 24.01 -16.92 -9.88
C VAL A 158 25.42 -16.42 -9.50
N THR A 159 26.11 -15.79 -10.44
CA THR A 159 27.48 -15.30 -10.28
C THR A 159 27.53 -13.89 -9.67
N PRO A 160 28.69 -13.42 -9.18
CA PRO A 160 28.86 -12.02 -8.79
C PRO A 160 28.57 -11.02 -9.92
N GLU A 161 28.89 -11.37 -11.17
CA GLU A 161 28.59 -10.55 -12.35
C GLU A 161 27.07 -10.43 -12.58
N ASP A 162 26.32 -11.53 -12.42
CA ASP A 162 24.87 -11.50 -12.52
C ASP A 162 24.23 -10.60 -11.45
N LEU A 163 24.76 -10.62 -10.21
CA LEU A 163 24.30 -9.74 -9.13
C LEU A 163 24.63 -8.28 -9.43
N GLN A 164 25.79 -7.99 -10.01
CA GLN A 164 26.15 -6.65 -10.44
C GLN A 164 25.18 -6.14 -11.52
N ARG A 165 24.95 -6.94 -12.57
CA ARG A 165 23.98 -6.60 -13.63
C ARG A 165 22.58 -6.39 -13.08
N LEU A 166 22.15 -7.23 -12.13
CA LEU A 166 20.86 -7.07 -11.46
C LEU A 166 20.77 -5.77 -10.66
N SER A 167 21.88 -5.33 -10.04
CA SER A 167 21.96 -4.09 -9.25
C SER A 167 21.98 -2.84 -10.13
N GLU A 168 22.61 -2.91 -11.32
CA GLU A 168 22.71 -1.84 -12.32
C GLU A 168 21.47 -1.72 -13.23
N GLY A 169 20.54 -2.65 -13.09
CA GLY A 169 19.27 -2.71 -13.81
C GLY A 169 19.32 -3.57 -15.07
N ILE A 170 18.23 -4.30 -15.30
CA ILE A 170 18.04 -5.22 -16.42
C ILE A 170 17.03 -4.62 -17.40
N GLU A 171 17.32 -4.72 -18.71
CA GLU A 171 16.35 -4.37 -19.75
C GLU A 171 15.21 -5.40 -19.78
N LEU A 172 13.98 -4.93 -19.63
CA LEU A 172 12.75 -5.71 -19.74
C LEU A 172 11.87 -5.11 -20.83
N GLU A 173 10.83 -5.83 -21.25
CA GLU A 173 9.87 -5.38 -22.28
C GLU A 173 9.24 -4.01 -22.02
N ASP A 174 9.00 -3.67 -20.74
CA ASP A 174 8.45 -2.39 -20.28
C ASP A 174 9.54 -1.40 -19.81
N GLY A 175 10.79 -1.57 -20.27
CA GLY A 175 11.94 -0.70 -20.03
C GLY A 175 12.95 -1.20 -18.99
N ARG A 176 14.07 -0.51 -18.85
CA ARG A 176 15.11 -0.82 -17.85
C ARG A 176 14.59 -0.77 -16.43
N THR A 177 14.98 -1.72 -15.58
CA THR A 177 14.66 -1.65 -14.14
C THR A 177 15.48 -0.58 -13.44
N ALA A 178 14.93 -0.02 -12.37
CA ALA A 178 15.67 0.84 -11.47
C ALA A 178 16.83 0.08 -10.79
N LEU A 179 17.76 0.85 -10.21
CA LEU A 179 18.86 0.30 -9.42
C LEU A 179 18.31 -0.51 -8.24
N ALA A 180 19.03 -1.58 -7.90
CA ALA A 180 18.71 -2.46 -6.80
C ALA A 180 19.95 -2.74 -5.96
N SER A 181 19.74 -3.22 -4.73
CA SER A 181 20.81 -3.72 -3.88
C SER A 181 20.70 -5.23 -3.72
N THR A 182 21.81 -5.93 -3.92
CA THR A 182 21.90 -7.39 -3.72
C THR A 182 22.79 -7.73 -2.53
N GLY A 183 22.36 -8.69 -1.71
CA GLY A 183 23.22 -9.32 -0.72
C GLY A 183 24.07 -10.46 -1.31
N SER A 184 24.98 -11.01 -0.50
CA SER A 184 25.85 -12.10 -0.94
C SER A 184 25.05 -13.34 -1.37
N ALA A 185 25.44 -13.89 -2.53
CA ALA A 185 24.92 -15.16 -3.02
C ALA A 185 25.55 -16.36 -2.31
N ARG A 186 24.72 -17.36 -2.00
CA ARG A 186 25.15 -18.69 -1.53
C ARG A 186 24.57 -19.75 -2.45
N TYR A 187 25.44 -20.42 -3.20
CA TYR A 187 25.08 -21.54 -4.06
C TYR A 187 25.06 -22.85 -3.28
N ASP A 188 24.00 -23.65 -3.47
CA ASP A 188 23.85 -24.99 -2.93
C ASP A 188 23.77 -25.99 -4.09
N ALA A 189 24.84 -26.76 -4.27
CA ALA A 189 24.97 -27.74 -5.35
C ALA A 189 23.99 -28.92 -5.22
N ARG A 190 23.48 -29.21 -4.02
CA ARG A 190 22.57 -30.37 -3.81
C ARG A 190 21.20 -30.15 -4.42
N VAL A 191 20.77 -28.89 -4.49
CA VAL A 191 19.46 -28.48 -5.01
C VAL A 191 19.56 -27.61 -6.26
N ASP A 192 20.78 -27.42 -6.77
CA ASP A 192 21.11 -26.58 -7.92
C ASP A 192 20.45 -25.18 -7.82
N ALA A 193 20.72 -24.48 -6.72
CA ALA A 193 20.10 -23.18 -6.47
C ALA A 193 21.02 -22.20 -5.72
N THR A 194 20.90 -20.92 -6.07
CA THR A 194 21.52 -19.81 -5.33
C THR A 194 20.49 -19.05 -4.50
N ARG A 195 20.86 -18.74 -3.26
CA ARG A 195 20.08 -17.90 -2.33
C ARG A 195 20.78 -16.57 -2.12
N PHE A 196 20.02 -15.47 -2.17
CA PHE A 196 20.51 -14.11 -1.93
C PHE A 196 19.36 -13.19 -1.50
N THR A 197 19.68 -11.97 -1.08
CA THR A 197 18.69 -10.91 -0.82
C THR A 197 18.70 -9.88 -1.95
N LEU A 198 17.53 -9.33 -2.25
CA LEU A 198 17.35 -8.27 -3.25
C LEU A 198 16.43 -7.19 -2.70
N THR A 199 16.91 -5.94 -2.70
CA THR A 199 16.15 -4.77 -2.28
C THR A 199 15.89 -3.85 -3.47
N LEU A 200 14.63 -3.43 -3.62
CA LEU A 200 14.17 -2.60 -4.73
C LEU A 200 13.14 -1.57 -4.28
N VAL A 201 13.08 -0.43 -4.97
CA VAL A 201 12.20 0.71 -4.65
C VAL A 201 10.99 0.82 -5.58
N GLU A 202 10.97 0.06 -6.67
CA GLU A 202 9.83 -0.05 -7.59
C GLU A 202 9.04 -1.35 -7.35
N GLY A 203 8.12 -1.70 -8.25
CA GLY A 203 7.20 -2.82 -8.04
C GLY A 203 6.48 -3.25 -9.32
N ARG A 204 7.21 -3.32 -10.44
CA ARG A 204 6.65 -3.70 -11.74
C ARG A 204 6.18 -5.15 -11.72
N LYS A 205 5.20 -5.48 -12.57
CA LYS A 205 4.60 -6.82 -12.63
C LYS A 205 5.69 -7.89 -12.80
N ARG A 206 5.78 -8.82 -11.84
CA ARG A 206 6.72 -9.95 -11.83
C ARG A 206 8.20 -9.55 -12.05
N GLN A 207 8.59 -8.32 -11.72
CA GLN A 207 9.89 -7.74 -12.08
C GLN A 207 11.09 -8.63 -11.75
N ILE A 208 11.22 -9.09 -10.50
CA ILE A 208 12.35 -9.93 -10.05
C ILE A 208 12.44 -11.23 -10.86
N ARG A 209 11.28 -11.84 -11.15
CA ARG A 209 11.22 -13.10 -11.91
C ARG A 209 11.69 -12.89 -13.34
N ARG A 210 11.21 -11.83 -14.00
CA ARG A 210 11.59 -11.49 -15.37
C ARG A 210 13.07 -11.12 -15.48
N ALA A 211 13.57 -10.31 -14.57
CA ALA A 211 14.99 -9.91 -14.55
C ALA A 211 15.92 -11.13 -14.40
N LEU A 212 15.60 -12.06 -13.50
CA LEU A 212 16.40 -13.26 -13.32
C LEU A 212 16.22 -14.29 -14.46
N GLU A 213 15.07 -14.31 -15.12
CA GLU A 213 14.84 -15.14 -16.31
C GLU A 213 15.69 -14.67 -17.49
N VAL A 214 15.84 -13.36 -17.70
CA VAL A 214 16.79 -12.78 -18.69
C VAL A 214 18.24 -13.20 -18.40
N LEU A 215 18.60 -13.36 -17.13
CA LEU A 215 19.92 -13.83 -16.71
C LEU A 215 20.06 -15.37 -16.72
N GLY A 216 19.03 -16.12 -17.12
CA GLY A 216 19.07 -17.59 -17.16
C GLY A 216 18.87 -18.27 -15.80
N HIS A 217 18.41 -17.54 -14.77
CA HIS A 217 18.28 -18.01 -13.39
C HIS A 217 16.83 -17.96 -12.89
N PRO A 218 15.90 -18.78 -13.43
CA PRO A 218 14.49 -18.70 -13.07
C PRO A 218 14.26 -18.83 -11.56
N VAL A 219 13.37 -17.97 -11.03
CA VAL A 219 13.08 -17.89 -9.59
C VAL A 219 12.27 -19.10 -9.12
N MET A 220 12.87 -19.89 -8.23
CA MET A 220 12.24 -21.04 -7.58
C MET A 220 11.38 -20.62 -6.38
N ARG A 221 11.88 -19.66 -5.58
CA ARG A 221 11.16 -19.13 -4.41
C ARG A 221 11.42 -17.64 -4.24
N LEU A 222 10.37 -16.91 -3.87
CA LEU A 222 10.43 -15.49 -3.61
C LEU A 222 9.63 -15.15 -2.36
N LEU A 223 10.31 -14.56 -1.37
CA LEU A 223 9.73 -14.20 -0.08
C LEU A 223 10.02 -12.72 0.22
N ARG A 224 9.00 -11.86 0.27
CA ARG A 224 9.17 -10.49 0.74
C ARG A 224 9.36 -10.49 2.24
N VAL A 225 10.50 -10.03 2.72
CA VAL A 225 10.84 -10.00 4.15
C VAL A 225 10.76 -8.61 4.76
N ARG A 226 10.73 -7.56 3.93
CA ARG A 226 10.61 -6.17 4.40
C ARG A 226 9.81 -5.30 3.42
N LEU A 227 9.06 -4.35 3.97
CA LEU A 227 8.37 -3.27 3.26
C LEU A 227 8.57 -1.97 4.03
N GLY A 228 9.44 -1.09 3.53
CA GLY A 228 9.87 0.12 4.23
C GLY A 228 10.45 -0.22 5.59
N SER A 229 9.81 0.29 6.65
CA SER A 229 10.16 0.06 8.05
C SER A 229 9.56 -1.22 8.67
N LEU A 230 8.71 -1.94 7.93
CA LEU A 230 8.08 -3.17 8.41
C LEU A 230 8.91 -4.39 8.02
N GLU A 231 9.29 -5.18 9.01
CA GLU A 231 10.00 -6.45 8.84
C GLU A 231 9.09 -7.64 9.16
N LEU A 232 9.25 -8.72 8.41
CA LEU A 232 8.47 -9.95 8.60
C LEU A 232 8.80 -10.63 9.94
N GLY A 233 10.06 -10.52 10.38
CA GLY A 233 10.54 -11.04 11.65
C GLY A 233 10.24 -12.54 11.83
N ARG A 234 9.55 -12.87 12.92
CA ARG A 234 9.19 -14.25 13.31
C ARG A 234 7.76 -14.65 12.94
N LEU A 235 7.03 -13.80 12.20
CA LEU A 235 5.65 -14.07 11.81
C LEU A 235 5.59 -15.32 10.95
N ARG A 236 4.85 -16.35 11.39
CA ARG A 236 4.80 -17.64 10.69
C ARG A 236 4.00 -17.53 9.41
N LYS A 237 4.26 -18.43 8.45
CA LYS A 237 3.51 -18.48 7.19
C LYS A 237 2.01 -18.66 7.47
N GLY A 238 1.18 -17.82 6.85
CA GLY A 238 -0.28 -17.79 7.08
C GLY A 238 -0.70 -17.04 8.35
N GLU A 239 0.24 -16.59 9.18
CA GLU A 239 -0.09 -15.82 10.37
C GLU A 239 -0.30 -14.34 10.01
N ALA A 240 -1.34 -13.75 10.59
CA ALA A 240 -1.62 -12.32 10.52
C ALA A 240 -1.72 -11.73 11.93
N ARG A 241 -1.26 -10.49 12.09
CA ARG A 241 -1.39 -9.73 13.34
C ARG A 241 -1.50 -8.24 13.08
N GLU A 242 -2.08 -7.52 14.04
CA GLU A 242 -1.96 -6.07 14.05
C GLU A 242 -0.50 -5.63 14.22
N LEU A 243 -0.19 -4.47 13.62
CA LEU A 243 1.06 -3.77 13.87
C LEU A 243 1.10 -3.30 15.32
N ASN A 244 2.22 -3.54 15.98
CA ASN A 244 2.46 -3.00 17.32
C ASN A 244 2.69 -1.48 17.26
N SER A 245 2.69 -0.83 18.43
CA SER A 245 2.80 0.63 18.51
C SER A 245 4.10 1.18 17.91
N ARG A 246 5.21 0.43 17.96
CA ARG A 246 6.50 0.86 17.37
C ARG A 246 6.44 0.79 15.85
N GLU A 247 5.97 -0.33 15.29
CA GLU A 247 5.78 -0.53 13.84
C GLU A 247 4.80 0.49 13.28
N ARG A 248 3.67 0.72 13.96
CA ARG A 248 2.67 1.70 13.58
C ARG A 248 3.25 3.11 13.53
N ARG A 249 4.01 3.53 14.56
CA ARG A 249 4.69 4.83 14.56
C ARG A 249 5.71 4.94 13.43
N ALA A 250 6.53 3.91 13.22
CA ALA A 250 7.54 3.91 12.15
C ALA A 250 6.90 3.99 10.76
N LEU A 251 5.78 3.29 10.55
CA LEU A 251 5.02 3.33 9.31
C LEU A 251 4.38 4.72 9.08
N LEU A 252 3.84 5.33 10.12
CA LEU A 252 3.19 6.64 10.04
C LEU A 252 4.16 7.80 9.81
N ARG A 253 5.46 7.64 10.06
CA ARG A 253 6.46 8.68 9.70
C ARG A 253 6.50 8.96 8.20
N ILE A 254 6.24 7.94 7.37
CA ILE A 254 6.09 8.08 5.90
C ILE A 254 4.94 9.05 5.57
N ARG A 255 3.93 9.15 6.45
CA ARG A 255 2.82 10.08 6.28
C ARG A 255 3.22 11.53 6.54
N ASP A 256 4.22 11.77 7.37
CA ASP A 256 4.56 13.11 7.85
C ASP A 256 5.81 13.67 7.16
N GLU A 257 6.60 12.83 6.48
CA GLU A 257 7.68 13.24 5.58
C GLU A 257 7.10 13.94 4.34
N LYS A 258 7.14 15.28 4.34
CA LYS A 258 6.85 16.11 3.17
C LYS A 258 7.82 15.75 2.03
N GLY A 259 7.32 15.75 0.79
CA GLY A 259 8.11 15.56 -0.43
C GLY A 259 9.21 16.60 -0.59
N GLY A 260 10.35 16.36 0.03
CA GLY A 260 11.52 17.22 0.01
C GLY A 260 12.75 16.43 -0.43
N LYS A 261 12.91 16.27 -1.75
CA LYS A 261 14.19 16.15 -2.44
C LYS A 261 13.95 16.51 -3.90
N GLY A 262 14.00 17.80 -4.17
CA GLY A 262 13.81 18.40 -5.49
C GLY A 262 14.21 19.86 -5.43
N ALA A 263 15.48 20.11 -5.14
CA ALA A 263 16.21 21.35 -5.41
C ALA A 263 17.59 21.25 -4.73
N LYS A 264 18.56 20.69 -5.44
CA LYS A 264 19.97 21.07 -5.39
C LYS A 264 20.58 20.46 -6.64
N ASP A 265 20.67 21.28 -7.67
CA ASP A 265 21.77 21.35 -8.64
C ASP A 265 21.48 22.60 -9.49
N ALA A 266 22.10 23.70 -9.04
CA ALA A 266 22.41 24.89 -9.82
C ALA A 266 23.86 25.25 -9.47
#